data_AF-A0A1H4KB61-F1
#
_entry.id   AF-A0A1H4KB61-F1
#
_cell.length_a   1.000
_cell.length_b   1.000
_cell.length_c   1.000
_cell.angle_alpha   90.00
_cell.angle_beta   90.00
_cell.angle_gamma   90.00
#
_symmetry.space_group_name_H-M   'P 1'
#
loop_
_entity.id
_entity.type
_entity.pdbx_description
1 polymer ?
#
loop_
_entity_poly.entity_id
_entity_poly.type
_entity_poly.pdbx_seq_one_letter_code
_entity_poly.pdbx_strand_id
1 'polypeptide(L)'
;MISLRQARQQRSWSAAHVIHLMLMLPLLAPHASGQSQPATPRLSFDTASVHETKPGSEEQNSNVPLGPGNVYSPTGGLLVIHNYPLMGLISFAYRMTTGQQSTFADMAPAWVRDTRYSIVARTEKTDVTKDELRLMMRSLLAQRFAMAVHYESRLTPVFAAQLVKPGQPGPRLRPHPADGCSRAIPKEPADGATAAAETIDGGFPAICGGLLMMSSSTPTHFHIGARDVSIVSITSAMASWGDLAKPVVDQTGLAGNYDFAMEFTPKRPDPAPGAPAPPSEGAEPNFLYALRTQLGIKLEAQKQPVEVLLLDRIERLSEN
;
A
#
# COMPACT_ATOMS: atom_id res chain seq x y z
N MET A 1 -25.11 -60.27 0.13
CA MET A 1 -26.23 -61.08 -0.38
C MET A 1 -26.97 -60.26 -1.45
N ILE A 2 -26.76 -60.58 -2.73
CA ILE A 2 -27.78 -61.20 -3.62
C ILE A 2 -29.18 -60.55 -3.52
N SER A 3 -29.88 -60.03 -4.55
CA SER A 3 -29.72 -60.12 -6.01
C SER A 3 -30.84 -59.34 -6.75
N LEU A 4 -30.54 -59.01 -8.01
CA LEU A 4 -31.38 -59.13 -9.23
C LEU A 4 -32.47 -58.09 -9.59
N ARG A 5 -32.03 -57.17 -10.46
CA ARG A 5 -32.33 -57.08 -11.92
C ARG A 5 -33.76 -56.79 -12.45
N GLN A 6 -33.80 -55.65 -13.17
CA GLN A 6 -34.26 -55.43 -14.56
C GLN A 6 -35.71 -55.74 -14.95
N ALA A 7 -36.37 -54.71 -15.50
CA ALA A 7 -37.12 -54.86 -16.74
C ALA A 7 -37.06 -53.56 -17.56
N ARG A 8 -36.65 -53.73 -18.82
CA ARG A 8 -36.50 -52.74 -19.89
C ARG A 8 -37.56 -53.13 -20.93
N GLN A 9 -38.39 -52.22 -21.41
CA GLN A 9 -39.12 -52.47 -22.65
C GLN A 9 -39.24 -51.20 -23.50
N GLN A 10 -38.78 -51.35 -24.73
CA GLN A 10 -38.74 -50.40 -25.83
C GLN A 10 -39.95 -50.59 -26.75
N ARG A 11 -40.28 -49.52 -27.50
CA ARG A 11 -40.74 -49.51 -28.93
C ARG A 11 -42.14 -50.15 -29.19
N SER A 12 -42.98 -49.71 -30.11
CA SER A 12 -42.87 -48.82 -31.28
C SER A 12 -44.26 -48.62 -31.92
N TRP A 13 -44.50 -47.41 -32.45
CA TRP A 13 -45.09 -47.07 -33.77
C TRP A 13 -46.49 -47.56 -34.17
N SER A 14 -47.36 -46.61 -34.54
CA SER A 14 -47.83 -46.42 -35.92
C SER A 14 -48.65 -45.13 -36.11
N ALA A 15 -48.62 -44.63 -37.34
CA ALA A 15 -48.87 -43.26 -37.79
C ALA A 15 -50.30 -43.00 -38.30
N ALA A 16 -50.69 -41.72 -38.45
CA ALA A 16 -51.45 -41.21 -39.61
C ALA A 16 -51.72 -39.68 -39.57
N HIS A 17 -51.21 -38.99 -40.60
CA HIS A 17 -51.82 -37.88 -41.38
C HIS A 17 -51.95 -36.44 -40.81
N VAL A 18 -50.87 -35.67 -41.03
CA VAL A 18 -50.74 -34.40 -41.80
C VAL A 18 -52.03 -33.64 -42.17
N ILE A 19 -52.15 -32.40 -41.67
CA ILE A 19 -52.67 -31.23 -42.41
C ILE A 19 -51.78 -30.02 -42.10
N HIS A 20 -51.27 -29.40 -43.17
CA HIS A 20 -50.38 -28.23 -43.17
C HIS A 20 -51.07 -26.96 -42.66
N LEU A 21 -50.39 -26.23 -41.76
CA LEU A 21 -50.59 -24.79 -41.60
C LEU A 21 -49.21 -24.10 -41.60
N MET A 22 -48.83 -23.56 -42.75
CA MET A 22 -47.68 -22.65 -42.88
C MET A 22 -48.02 -21.33 -42.20
N LEU A 23 -47.40 -21.06 -41.05
CA LEU A 23 -47.38 -19.75 -40.42
C LEU A 23 -45.94 -19.23 -40.42
N MET A 24 -45.72 -18.18 -41.21
CA MET A 24 -44.49 -17.41 -41.32
C MET A 24 -44.07 -16.87 -39.94
N LEU A 25 -42.92 -17.32 -39.42
CA LEU A 25 -42.25 -16.67 -38.30
C LEU A 25 -41.58 -15.38 -38.80
N PRO A 26 -41.84 -14.21 -38.21
CA PRO A 26 -40.98 -13.05 -38.42
C PRO A 26 -39.66 -13.26 -37.67
N LEU A 27 -38.53 -13.07 -38.36
CA LEU A 27 -37.21 -12.90 -37.72
C LEU A 27 -37.27 -11.64 -36.85
N LEU A 28 -37.39 -11.82 -35.52
CA LEU A 28 -37.04 -10.76 -34.58
C LEU A 28 -35.52 -10.75 -34.41
N ALA A 29 -34.88 -9.70 -34.95
CA ALA A 29 -33.51 -9.38 -34.60
C ALA A 29 -33.43 -9.04 -33.10
N PRO A 30 -32.45 -9.56 -32.35
CA PRO A 30 -32.26 -9.19 -30.96
C PRO A 30 -31.84 -7.72 -30.91
N HIS A 31 -32.70 -6.87 -30.36
CA HIS A 31 -32.34 -5.52 -29.99
C HIS A 31 -31.39 -5.62 -28.80
N ALA A 32 -30.09 -5.56 -29.09
CA ALA A 32 -29.05 -5.39 -28.08
C ALA A 32 -29.28 -4.03 -27.40
N SER A 33 -30.03 -4.05 -26.31
CA SER A 33 -30.10 -2.93 -25.38
C SER A 33 -28.74 -2.85 -24.70
N GLY A 34 -27.88 -1.96 -25.19
CA GLY A 34 -26.65 -1.58 -24.50
C GLY A 34 -27.01 -0.94 -23.17
N GLN A 35 -27.14 -1.74 -22.12
CA GLN A 35 -27.17 -1.23 -20.76
C GLN A 35 -25.76 -0.74 -20.44
N SER A 36 -25.54 0.56 -20.61
CA SER A 36 -24.42 1.26 -20.02
C SER A 36 -24.47 0.98 -18.52
N GLN A 37 -23.54 0.16 -18.02
CA GLN A 37 -23.35 0.04 -16.57
C GLN A 37 -23.08 1.46 -16.04
N PRO A 38 -23.79 1.91 -14.98
CA PRO A 38 -23.49 3.19 -14.38
C PRO A 38 -22.02 3.17 -13.96
N ALA A 39 -21.22 4.07 -14.55
CA ALA A 39 -19.84 4.22 -14.17
C ALA A 39 -19.82 4.56 -12.68
N THR A 40 -19.26 3.68 -11.85
CA THR A 40 -19.04 3.96 -10.43
C THR A 40 -18.33 5.31 -10.35
N PRO A 41 -18.86 6.31 -9.62
CA PRO A 41 -18.23 7.61 -9.50
C PRO A 41 -16.80 7.40 -9.00
N ARG A 42 -15.82 7.59 -9.88
CA ARG A 42 -14.42 7.50 -9.48
C ARG A 42 -14.07 8.80 -8.81
N LEU A 43 -13.63 8.73 -7.56
CA LEU A 43 -13.11 9.91 -6.87
C LEU A 43 -11.99 10.53 -7.71
N SER A 44 -12.09 11.82 -8.03
CA SER A 44 -11.20 12.52 -8.94
C SER A 44 -10.99 13.96 -8.49
N PHE A 45 -9.91 14.59 -8.97
CA PHE A 45 -9.74 16.03 -8.84
C PHE A 45 -10.66 16.75 -9.82
N ASP A 46 -11.20 17.88 -9.41
CA ASP A 46 -12.03 18.75 -10.25
C ASP A 46 -11.17 19.49 -11.29
N THR A 47 -9.94 19.83 -10.90
CA THR A 47 -8.92 20.37 -11.81
C THR A 47 -7.57 19.72 -11.53
N ALA A 48 -6.81 19.42 -12.58
CA ALA A 48 -5.45 18.89 -12.45
C ALA A 48 -4.59 19.27 -13.66
N SER A 49 -3.50 19.97 -13.39
CA SER A 49 -2.40 20.21 -14.32
C SER A 49 -1.25 19.24 -14.01
N VAL A 50 -0.74 18.58 -15.05
CA VAL A 50 0.39 17.64 -14.96
C VAL A 50 1.36 18.02 -16.07
N HIS A 51 2.62 18.23 -15.72
CA HIS A 51 3.66 18.56 -16.69
C HIS A 51 4.95 17.80 -16.36
N GLU A 52 5.70 17.41 -17.39
CA GLU A 52 7.03 16.84 -17.23
C GLU A 52 8.00 17.91 -16.70
N THR A 53 8.81 17.54 -15.72
CA THR A 53 9.78 18.43 -15.08
C THR A 53 11.15 18.20 -15.69
N LYS A 54 11.79 19.28 -16.18
CA LYS A 54 13.16 19.21 -16.69
C LYS A 54 14.14 18.96 -15.53
N PRO A 55 15.17 18.12 -15.72
CA PRO A 55 16.20 17.92 -14.70
C PRO A 55 16.78 19.26 -14.21
N GLY A 56 16.84 19.46 -12.88
CA GLY A 56 17.38 20.66 -12.26
C GLY A 56 16.52 21.92 -12.35
N SER A 57 15.31 21.86 -12.94
CA SER A 57 14.44 23.05 -13.07
C SER A 57 13.66 23.42 -11.82
N GLU A 58 13.51 22.49 -10.88
CA GLU A 58 12.68 22.64 -9.69
C GLU A 58 13.16 21.72 -8.57
N GLU A 59 13.00 22.12 -7.31
CA GLU A 59 13.27 21.24 -6.17
C GLU A 59 12.17 20.21 -5.97
N GLN A 60 12.53 18.98 -5.59
CA GLN A 60 11.55 17.95 -5.28
C GLN A 60 10.84 18.26 -3.95
N ASN A 61 9.55 18.53 -4.01
CA ASN A 61 8.74 18.77 -2.81
C ASN A 61 7.28 18.37 -3.02
N SER A 62 6.53 18.24 -1.91
CA SER A 62 5.08 18.08 -1.95
C SER A 62 4.44 18.62 -0.68
N ASN A 63 3.25 19.19 -0.79
CA ASN A 63 2.45 19.63 0.36
C ASN A 63 1.81 18.46 1.13
N VAL A 64 1.91 17.22 0.63
CA VAL A 64 1.44 16.00 1.29
C VAL A 64 2.57 14.96 1.28
N PRO A 65 2.88 14.29 2.42
CA PRO A 65 3.86 13.22 2.42
C PRO A 65 3.44 12.04 1.54
N LEU A 66 4.21 11.71 0.51
CA LEU A 66 3.89 10.65 -0.48
C LEU A 66 4.25 9.22 -0.03
N GLY A 67 4.40 9.00 1.28
CA GLY A 67 4.63 7.69 1.88
C GLY A 67 3.35 6.86 2.13
N PRO A 68 3.51 5.61 2.61
CA PRO A 68 2.39 4.71 2.88
C PRO A 68 1.55 5.09 4.10
N GLY A 69 2.11 5.83 5.07
CA GLY A 69 1.40 6.26 6.28
C GLY A 69 0.28 7.27 6.02
N ASN A 70 -0.59 7.51 7.01
CA ASN A 70 -1.76 8.40 6.90
C ASN A 70 -1.61 9.76 7.58
N VAL A 71 -0.44 10.06 8.16
CA VAL A 71 -0.12 11.39 8.71
C VAL A 71 0.05 12.40 7.56
N TYR A 72 -0.67 13.51 7.67
CA TYR A 72 -0.53 14.72 6.84
C TYR A 72 -1.35 15.85 7.46
N SER A 73 -1.00 17.08 7.13
CA SER A 73 -1.81 18.25 7.45
C SER A 73 -2.88 18.45 6.37
N PRO A 74 -4.16 18.70 6.73
CA PRO A 74 -5.22 18.97 5.75
C PRO A 74 -4.85 20.11 4.80
N THR A 75 -5.12 19.93 3.51
CA THR A 75 -4.70 20.87 2.46
C THR A 75 -5.84 21.69 1.88
N GLY A 76 -7.07 21.54 2.40
CA GLY A 76 -8.26 22.20 1.87
C GLY A 76 -8.56 21.79 0.42
N GLY A 77 -8.32 20.52 0.07
CA GLY A 77 -8.56 19.98 -1.26
C GLY A 77 -7.45 20.25 -2.29
N LEU A 78 -6.34 20.91 -1.90
CA LEU A 78 -5.21 21.20 -2.79
C LEU A 78 -4.12 20.12 -2.70
N LEU A 79 -3.69 19.57 -3.84
CA LEU A 79 -2.50 18.73 -3.95
C LEU A 79 -1.47 19.45 -4.81
N VAL A 80 -0.25 19.58 -4.28
CA VAL A 80 0.91 20.15 -4.97
C VAL A 80 2.06 19.17 -4.84
N ILE A 81 2.61 18.76 -5.98
CA ILE A 81 3.76 17.87 -6.09
C ILE A 81 4.70 18.47 -7.14
N HIS A 82 5.97 18.55 -6.80
CA HIS A 82 7.00 19.14 -7.65
C HIS A 82 8.13 18.13 -7.89
N ASN A 83 8.54 18.02 -9.15
CA ASN A 83 9.72 17.26 -9.58
C ASN A 83 9.79 15.82 -9.03
N TYR A 84 8.70 15.06 -9.15
CA TYR A 84 8.60 13.71 -8.57
C TYR A 84 8.56 12.61 -9.65
N PRO A 85 9.29 11.48 -9.50
CA PRO A 85 9.24 10.39 -10.49
C PRO A 85 7.85 9.74 -10.52
N LEU A 86 7.40 9.34 -11.71
CA LEU A 86 6.07 8.72 -11.87
C LEU A 86 5.92 7.44 -11.04
N MET A 87 6.98 6.63 -10.93
CA MET A 87 7.05 5.48 -10.03
C MET A 87 6.64 5.83 -8.59
N GLY A 88 7.09 6.96 -8.08
CA GLY A 88 6.77 7.41 -6.73
C GLY A 88 5.29 7.78 -6.57
N LEU A 89 4.68 8.37 -7.60
CA LEU A 89 3.25 8.68 -7.63
C LEU A 89 2.38 7.42 -7.66
N ILE A 90 2.77 6.43 -8.47
CA ILE A 90 2.13 5.11 -8.54
C ILE A 90 2.24 4.41 -7.17
N SER A 91 3.44 4.42 -6.59
CA SER A 91 3.70 3.81 -5.28
C SER A 91 2.83 4.41 -4.18
N PHE A 92 2.66 5.74 -4.18
CA PHE A 92 1.74 6.44 -3.28
C PHE A 92 0.29 6.01 -3.52
N ALA A 93 -0.17 6.03 -4.78
CA ALA A 93 -1.55 5.77 -5.18
C ALA A 93 -2.03 4.35 -4.82
N TYR A 94 -1.12 3.36 -4.83
CA TYR A 94 -1.42 1.95 -4.54
C TYR A 94 -0.83 1.43 -3.23
N ARG A 95 -0.26 2.32 -2.38
CA ARG A 95 0.40 1.96 -1.10
C ARG A 95 1.44 0.85 -1.26
N MET A 96 2.28 0.95 -2.29
CA MET A 96 3.23 -0.11 -2.62
C MET A 96 4.39 -0.17 -1.63
N THR A 97 4.68 -1.38 -1.14
CA THR A 97 5.92 -1.68 -0.41
C THR A 97 7.13 -1.61 -1.34
N THR A 98 8.33 -1.44 -0.81
CA THR A 98 9.58 -1.40 -1.60
C THR A 98 9.75 -2.63 -2.51
N GLY A 99 9.38 -3.82 -2.02
CA GLY A 99 9.40 -5.05 -2.82
C GLY A 99 8.43 -5.00 -4.01
N GLN A 100 7.20 -4.54 -3.78
CA GLN A 100 6.21 -4.36 -4.85
C GLN A 100 6.65 -3.30 -5.87
N GLN A 101 7.33 -2.24 -5.43
CA GLN A 101 7.89 -1.22 -6.32
C GLN A 101 8.94 -1.82 -7.25
N SER A 102 9.84 -2.66 -6.73
CA SER A 102 10.84 -3.36 -7.55
C SER A 102 10.17 -4.24 -8.61
N THR A 103 9.23 -5.10 -8.20
CA THR A 103 8.55 -5.99 -9.15
C THR A 103 7.75 -5.23 -10.20
N PHE A 104 7.08 -4.13 -9.81
CA PHE A 104 6.36 -3.28 -10.77
C PHE A 104 7.33 -2.57 -11.73
N ALA A 105 8.47 -2.09 -11.22
CA ALA A 105 9.50 -1.44 -12.00
C ALA A 105 10.11 -2.35 -13.08
N ASP A 106 10.23 -3.65 -12.81
CA ASP A 106 10.73 -4.63 -13.78
C ASP A 106 9.78 -4.82 -14.98
N MET A 107 8.48 -4.54 -14.80
CA MET A 107 7.46 -4.63 -15.85
C MET A 107 7.18 -3.28 -16.52
N ALA A 108 7.54 -2.17 -15.88
CA ALA A 108 7.29 -0.83 -16.36
C ALA A 108 8.36 -0.37 -17.35
N PRO A 109 8.01 0.44 -18.36
CA PRO A 109 9.00 1.11 -19.19
C PRO A 109 9.95 1.97 -18.35
N ALA A 110 11.24 2.02 -18.71
CA ALA A 110 12.28 2.74 -17.94
C ALA A 110 11.91 4.20 -17.60
N TRP A 111 11.23 4.88 -18.53
CA TRP A 111 10.81 6.27 -18.34
C TRP A 111 9.87 6.49 -17.14
N VAL A 112 9.15 5.47 -16.68
CA VAL A 112 8.32 5.57 -15.46
C VAL A 112 9.18 5.86 -14.23
N ARG A 113 10.43 5.42 -14.23
CA ARG A 113 11.39 5.67 -13.15
C ARG A 113 12.13 6.99 -13.34
N ASP A 114 12.48 7.31 -14.58
CA ASP A 114 13.41 8.39 -14.88
C ASP A 114 12.71 9.74 -15.09
N THR A 115 11.51 9.71 -15.69
CA THR A 115 10.75 10.93 -15.99
C THR A 115 10.04 11.43 -14.74
N ARG A 116 10.21 12.73 -14.49
CA ARG A 116 9.69 13.42 -13.30
C ARG A 116 8.58 14.37 -13.72
N TYR A 117 7.61 14.54 -12.84
CA TYR A 117 6.41 15.34 -13.10
C TYR A 117 6.13 16.28 -11.94
N SER A 118 5.56 17.43 -12.28
CA SER A 118 4.93 18.36 -11.34
C SER A 118 3.42 18.33 -11.54
N ILE A 119 2.68 18.28 -10.44
CA ILE A 119 1.23 18.15 -10.38
C ILE A 119 0.68 19.23 -9.47
N VAL A 120 -0.28 20.00 -10.00
CA VAL A 120 -1.16 20.86 -9.19
C VAL A 120 -2.57 20.42 -9.46
N ALA A 121 -3.25 19.93 -8.42
CA ALA A 121 -4.60 19.42 -8.53
C ALA A 121 -5.47 19.92 -7.37
N ARG A 122 -6.77 20.13 -7.63
CA ARG A 122 -7.72 20.65 -6.65
C ARG A 122 -9.01 19.85 -6.69
N THR A 123 -9.62 19.70 -5.53
CA THR A 123 -11.03 19.34 -5.40
C THR A 123 -11.80 20.29 -4.50
N GLU A 124 -13.12 20.37 -4.69
CA GLU A 124 -14.06 21.09 -3.84
C GLU A 124 -14.17 20.47 -2.44
N LYS A 125 -13.94 19.15 -2.31
CA LYS A 125 -13.93 18.50 -1.00
C LYS A 125 -12.75 19.02 -0.18
N THR A 126 -13.02 19.69 0.94
CA THR A 126 -11.96 20.29 1.78
C THR A 126 -11.38 19.33 2.81
N ASP A 127 -12.14 18.31 3.21
CA ASP A 127 -11.80 17.27 4.19
C ASP A 127 -11.38 15.96 3.50
N VAL A 128 -10.52 16.05 2.48
CA VAL A 128 -10.03 14.87 1.74
C VAL A 128 -9.09 14.07 2.63
N THR A 129 -9.42 12.82 2.92
CA THR A 129 -8.52 11.88 3.60
C THR A 129 -7.36 11.48 2.68
N LYS A 130 -6.26 10.97 3.26
CA LYS A 130 -5.14 10.50 2.43
C LYS A 130 -5.49 9.31 1.54
N ASP A 131 -6.45 8.47 1.94
CA ASP A 131 -6.93 7.36 1.12
C ASP A 131 -7.78 7.83 -0.04
N GLU A 132 -8.58 8.85 0.18
CA GLU A 132 -9.27 9.56 -0.89
C GLU A 132 -8.28 10.21 -1.87
N LEU A 133 -7.24 10.88 -1.37
CA LEU A 133 -6.17 11.43 -2.24
C LEU A 133 -5.50 10.34 -3.09
N ARG A 134 -5.27 9.14 -2.53
CA ARG A 134 -4.73 8.00 -3.29
C ARG A 134 -5.69 7.53 -4.39
N LEU A 135 -6.98 7.42 -4.08
CA LEU A 135 -8.00 7.08 -5.08
C LEU A 135 -8.08 8.13 -6.19
N MET A 136 -8.01 9.42 -5.85
CA MET A 136 -7.98 10.52 -6.82
C MET A 136 -6.71 10.48 -7.68
N MET A 137 -5.56 10.17 -7.08
CA MET A 137 -4.30 9.96 -7.81
C MET A 137 -4.42 8.78 -8.79
N ARG A 138 -5.06 7.66 -8.41
CA ARG A 138 -5.32 6.54 -9.33
C ARG A 138 -6.16 6.98 -10.52
N SER A 139 -7.20 7.78 -10.29
CA SER A 139 -8.03 8.36 -11.36
C SER A 139 -7.22 9.27 -12.28
N LEU A 140 -6.37 10.14 -11.72
CA LEU A 140 -5.49 11.02 -12.49
C LEU A 140 -4.51 10.22 -13.35
N LEU A 141 -3.87 9.19 -12.79
CA LEU A 141 -2.93 8.32 -13.51
C LEU A 141 -3.62 7.57 -14.66
N ALA A 142 -4.84 7.08 -14.44
CA ALA A 142 -5.63 6.43 -15.47
C ALA A 142 -6.03 7.39 -16.60
N GLN A 143 -6.35 8.65 -16.29
CA GLN A 143 -6.79 9.64 -17.28
C GLN A 143 -5.62 10.25 -18.07
N ARG A 144 -4.50 10.58 -17.41
CA ARG A 144 -3.39 11.34 -18.01
C ARG A 144 -2.32 10.46 -18.65
N PHE A 145 -2.15 9.23 -18.15
CA PHE A 145 -1.14 8.28 -18.62
C PHE A 145 -1.75 7.02 -19.21
N ALA A 146 -3.07 7.03 -19.47
CA ALA A 146 -3.85 5.88 -19.92
C ALA A 146 -3.65 4.61 -19.05
N MET A 147 -3.20 4.78 -17.81
CA MET A 147 -2.65 3.68 -17.01
C MET A 147 -3.74 2.67 -16.65
N ALA A 148 -3.50 1.41 -16.97
CA ALA A 148 -4.34 0.29 -16.53
C ALA A 148 -3.48 -0.74 -15.80
N VAL A 149 -4.05 -1.28 -14.72
CA VAL A 149 -3.40 -2.23 -13.82
C VAL A 149 -4.45 -3.23 -13.33
N HIS A 150 -4.01 -4.41 -12.96
CA HIS A 150 -4.82 -5.41 -12.27
C HIS A 150 -4.02 -6.06 -11.13
N TYR A 151 -4.73 -6.79 -10.26
CA TYR A 151 -4.11 -7.58 -9.21
C TYR A 151 -4.09 -9.05 -9.59
N GLU A 152 -3.00 -9.73 -9.27
CA GLU A 152 -2.87 -11.18 -9.39
C GLU A 152 -2.34 -11.74 -8.07
N SER A 153 -2.89 -12.88 -7.65
CA SER A 153 -2.41 -13.60 -6.48
C SER A 153 -1.20 -14.47 -6.87
N ARG A 154 -0.03 -14.17 -6.30
CA ARG A 154 1.21 -14.93 -6.54
C ARG A 154 1.74 -15.54 -5.26
N LEU A 155 2.22 -16.79 -5.36
CA LEU A 155 2.86 -17.47 -4.24
C LEU A 155 4.28 -16.93 -4.05
N THR A 156 4.47 -16.08 -3.05
CA THR A 156 5.73 -15.36 -2.82
C THR A 156 6.38 -15.79 -1.50
N PRO A 157 7.72 -15.90 -1.43
CA PRO A 157 8.42 -16.03 -0.15
C PRO A 157 8.21 -14.77 0.70
N VAL A 158 7.63 -14.94 1.88
CA VAL A 158 7.34 -13.85 2.83
C VAL A 158 7.94 -14.16 4.20
N PHE A 159 7.98 -13.15 5.06
CA PHE A 159 8.07 -13.34 6.50
C PHE A 159 6.68 -13.17 7.12
N ALA A 160 6.17 -14.22 7.75
CA ALA A 160 4.97 -14.13 8.57
C ALA A 160 5.32 -13.52 9.94
N ALA A 161 4.74 -12.36 10.26
CA ALA A 161 4.85 -11.76 11.58
C ALA A 161 3.86 -12.43 12.52
N GLN A 162 4.36 -13.14 13.52
CA GLN A 162 3.54 -13.86 14.50
C GLN A 162 3.92 -13.43 15.91
N LEU A 163 2.98 -13.51 16.85
CA LEU A 163 3.34 -13.30 18.25
C LEU A 163 4.24 -14.45 18.76
N VAL A 164 5.23 -14.09 19.57
CA VAL A 164 6.07 -15.05 20.31
C VAL A 164 5.19 -15.85 21.27
N LYS A 165 4.24 -15.18 21.93
CA LYS A 165 3.22 -15.77 22.78
C LYS A 165 1.83 -15.42 22.22
N PRO A 166 1.03 -16.40 21.75
CA PRO A 166 -0.29 -16.12 21.19
C PRO A 166 -1.14 -15.23 22.10
N GLY A 167 -1.73 -14.17 21.53
CA GLY A 167 -2.57 -13.20 22.23
C GLY A 167 -1.85 -12.27 23.21
N GLN A 168 -0.52 -12.37 23.36
CA GLN A 168 0.27 -11.55 24.28
C GLN A 168 1.30 -10.72 23.49
N PRO A 169 0.98 -9.46 23.15
CA PRO A 169 1.97 -8.55 22.56
C PRO A 169 3.08 -8.22 23.56
N GLY A 170 4.20 -7.72 23.04
CA GLY A 170 5.32 -7.28 23.87
C GLY A 170 5.05 -5.98 24.63
N PRO A 171 5.92 -5.62 25.58
CA PRO A 171 5.70 -4.49 26.50
C PRO A 171 5.62 -3.12 25.80
N ARG A 172 6.14 -3.01 24.57
CA ARG A 172 6.08 -1.78 23.77
C ARG A 172 5.13 -1.87 22.58
N LEU A 173 4.16 -2.79 22.62
CA LEU A 173 3.05 -2.89 21.67
C LEU A 173 1.75 -3.01 22.46
N ARG A 174 0.92 -1.98 22.43
CA ARG A 174 -0.36 -1.95 23.15
C ARG A 174 -1.51 -1.55 22.24
N PRO A 175 -2.73 -2.05 22.47
CA PRO A 175 -3.92 -1.54 21.78
C PRO A 175 -4.02 -0.02 21.96
N HIS A 176 -4.38 0.69 20.89
CA HIS A 176 -4.67 2.11 20.98
C HIS A 176 -5.97 2.31 21.76
N PRO A 177 -6.00 3.18 22.78
CA PRO A 177 -7.24 3.50 23.50
C PRO A 177 -8.23 4.24 22.59
N ALA A 178 -9.51 4.29 22.96
CA ALA A 178 -10.57 4.82 22.09
C ALA A 178 -10.61 6.37 22.01
N ASP A 179 -9.81 7.06 22.82
CA ASP A 179 -9.66 8.51 22.80
C ASP A 179 -8.91 8.97 21.55
N GLY A 180 -9.43 10.02 20.93
CA GLY A 180 -8.82 10.58 19.72
C GLY A 180 -7.45 11.22 20.00
N CYS A 181 -6.59 11.19 19.00
CA CYS A 181 -5.28 11.84 19.03
C CYS A 181 -5.01 12.62 17.73
N SER A 182 -4.20 13.68 17.85
CA SER A 182 -3.91 14.56 16.72
C SER A 182 -3.13 13.83 15.62
N ARG A 183 -3.50 14.07 14.36
CA ARG A 183 -2.79 13.59 13.15
C ARG A 183 -2.05 14.70 12.42
N ALA A 184 -2.13 15.93 12.92
CA ALA A 184 -1.46 17.07 12.35
C ALA A 184 0.02 17.07 12.76
N ILE A 185 0.91 17.23 11.78
CA ILE A 185 2.32 17.49 12.06
C ILE A 185 2.43 18.97 12.42
N PRO A 186 2.97 19.34 13.59
CA PRO A 186 3.30 20.73 13.90
C PRO A 186 4.18 21.31 12.78
N LYS A 187 3.97 22.58 12.40
CA LYS A 187 4.87 23.23 11.45
C LYS A 187 6.30 23.17 11.99
N GLU A 188 7.25 22.75 11.16
CA GLU A 188 8.67 22.75 11.53
C GLU A 188 9.08 24.17 12.02
N PRO A 189 9.92 24.26 13.07
CA PRO A 189 10.62 25.50 13.38
C PRO A 189 11.47 25.92 12.17
N ALA A 190 11.64 27.22 11.96
CA ALA A 190 12.31 27.80 10.78
C ALA A 190 13.78 27.37 10.57
N ASP A 191 14.35 26.62 11.52
CA ASP A 191 15.79 26.33 11.61
C ASP A 191 16.19 25.01 10.91
N GLY A 192 15.28 24.34 10.20
CA GLY A 192 15.59 23.22 9.30
C GLY A 192 16.04 21.91 9.98
N ALA A 193 15.93 21.82 11.30
CA ALA A 193 16.07 20.55 12.02
C ALA A 193 14.77 19.76 11.89
N THR A 194 14.83 18.53 11.36
CA THR A 194 13.72 17.58 11.44
C THR A 194 13.45 17.29 12.91
N ALA A 195 12.49 18.00 13.50
CA ALA A 195 12.10 17.79 14.88
C ALA A 195 11.61 16.35 15.00
N ALA A 196 12.32 15.53 15.76
CA ALA A 196 11.83 14.22 16.16
C ALA A 196 10.43 14.40 16.77
N ALA A 197 9.51 13.47 16.46
CA ALA A 197 8.17 13.55 17.01
C ALA A 197 8.26 13.59 18.55
N GLU A 198 7.64 14.59 19.18
CA GLU A 198 7.49 14.64 20.63
C GLU A 198 6.88 13.32 21.11
N THR A 199 7.33 12.81 22.26
CA THR A 199 6.82 11.54 22.82
C THR A 199 5.86 11.81 23.98
N ILE A 200 4.93 10.89 24.18
CA ILE A 200 4.04 10.84 25.35
C ILE A 200 4.49 9.74 26.32
N ASP A 201 3.80 9.62 27.45
CA ASP A 201 4.01 8.55 28.43
C ASP A 201 4.06 7.17 27.77
N GLY A 202 5.12 6.43 28.11
CA GLY A 202 5.45 5.13 27.51
C GLY A 202 6.33 5.20 26.26
N GLY A 203 6.76 6.39 25.85
CA GLY A 203 7.72 6.60 24.75
C GLY A 203 7.11 6.49 23.35
N PHE A 204 5.77 6.57 23.24
CA PHE A 204 5.06 6.57 21.97
C PHE A 204 5.05 7.98 21.36
N PRO A 205 4.94 8.14 20.03
CA PRO A 205 4.88 9.46 19.41
C PRO A 205 3.61 10.21 19.82
N ALA A 206 3.65 11.52 19.96
CA ALA A 206 2.48 12.33 20.30
C ALA A 206 1.43 12.38 19.18
N ILE A 207 1.89 12.26 17.93
CA ILE A 207 1.07 12.31 16.72
C ILE A 207 0.64 10.89 16.33
N CYS A 208 -0.59 10.79 15.84
CA CYS A 208 -1.22 9.54 15.42
C CYS A 208 -1.36 9.41 13.89
N GLY A 209 -1.65 8.18 13.46
CA GLY A 209 -2.01 7.89 12.07
C GLY A 209 -0.83 7.54 11.18
N GLY A 210 0.36 7.32 11.74
CA GLY A 210 1.46 6.74 10.99
C GLY A 210 2.70 6.42 11.79
N LEU A 211 3.65 5.88 11.04
CA LEU A 211 4.96 5.46 11.50
C LEU A 211 5.89 6.67 11.50
N LEU A 212 6.48 6.97 12.65
CA LEU A 212 7.26 8.17 12.87
C LEU A 212 8.65 7.80 13.37
N MET A 213 9.66 8.43 12.77
CA MET A 213 11.01 8.45 13.31
C MET A 213 11.00 9.29 14.59
N MET A 214 11.61 8.76 15.64
CA MET A 214 11.64 9.38 16.96
C MET A 214 13.09 9.59 17.41
N SER A 215 13.30 10.45 18.40
CA SER A 215 14.61 10.62 19.03
C SER A 215 15.01 9.30 19.69
N SER A 216 16.16 8.76 19.29
CA SER A 216 16.76 7.60 19.91
C SER A 216 17.50 7.97 21.20
N SER A 217 17.70 6.98 22.08
CA SER A 217 18.50 7.16 23.30
C SER A 217 19.99 7.35 22.99
N THR A 218 20.45 6.89 21.83
CA THR A 218 21.81 7.04 21.34
C THR A 218 21.80 7.42 19.85
N PRO A 219 22.79 8.19 19.34
CA PRO A 219 22.88 8.52 17.92
C PRO A 219 23.01 7.30 17.00
N THR A 220 23.32 6.13 17.58
CA THR A 220 23.57 4.90 16.84
C THR A 220 22.33 4.05 16.62
N HIS A 221 21.27 4.28 17.38
CA HIS A 221 20.04 3.51 17.30
C HIS A 221 19.03 4.13 16.34
N PHE A 222 18.23 3.25 15.74
CA PHE A 222 17.02 3.59 15.02
C PHE A 222 15.86 3.50 15.99
N HIS A 223 15.12 4.60 16.18
CA HIS A 223 13.92 4.62 17.03
C HIS A 223 12.71 4.98 16.18
N ILE A 224 11.71 4.10 16.21
CA ILE A 224 10.48 4.26 15.46
C ILE A 224 9.28 3.95 16.35
N GLY A 225 8.22 4.72 16.21
CA GLY A 225 6.97 4.44 16.86
C GLY A 225 5.77 4.79 16.00
N ALA A 226 4.60 4.44 16.50
CA ALA A 226 3.33 4.87 15.97
C ALA A 226 2.27 4.89 17.05
N ARG A 227 1.22 5.67 16.82
CA ARG A 227 -0.02 5.60 17.58
C ARG A 227 -1.22 5.59 16.65
N ASP A 228 -2.25 4.87 17.06
CA ASP A 228 -3.48 4.68 16.29
C ASP A 228 -3.21 4.17 14.85
N VAL A 229 -2.39 3.13 14.74
CA VAL A 229 -2.05 2.51 13.45
C VAL A 229 -2.42 1.03 13.46
N SER A 230 -3.04 0.55 12.38
CA SER A 230 -3.42 -0.86 12.28
C SER A 230 -2.18 -1.77 12.37
N ILE A 231 -2.33 -2.92 13.02
CA ILE A 231 -1.23 -3.90 13.14
C ILE A 231 -0.71 -4.36 11.77
N VAL A 232 -1.57 -4.40 10.76
CA VAL A 232 -1.21 -4.70 9.37
C VAL A 232 -0.25 -3.65 8.81
N SER A 233 -0.51 -2.36 9.05
CA SER A 233 0.37 -1.28 8.60
C SER A 233 1.72 -1.30 9.32
N ILE A 234 1.74 -1.62 10.62
CA ILE A 234 2.98 -1.76 11.40
C ILE A 234 3.82 -2.91 10.85
N THR A 235 3.23 -4.09 10.66
CA THR A 235 3.94 -5.28 10.18
C THR A 235 4.41 -5.14 8.74
N SER A 236 3.59 -4.62 7.82
CA SER A 236 4.01 -4.42 6.41
C SER A 236 5.21 -3.48 6.28
N ALA A 237 5.32 -2.47 7.15
CA ALA A 237 6.47 -1.56 7.15
C ALA A 237 7.77 -2.18 7.69
N MET A 238 7.69 -3.34 8.36
CA MET A 238 8.86 -4.00 8.95
C MET A 238 9.92 -4.40 7.94
N ALA A 239 9.50 -4.70 6.71
CA ALA A 239 10.44 -4.99 5.64
C ALA A 239 11.38 -3.80 5.36
N SER A 240 10.86 -2.57 5.44
CA SER A 240 11.62 -1.36 5.09
C SER A 240 12.63 -0.97 6.16
N TRP A 241 12.23 -0.91 7.43
CA TRP A 241 13.14 -0.47 8.50
C TRP A 241 14.01 -1.60 9.07
N GLY A 242 13.64 -2.86 8.80
CA GLY A 242 14.35 -4.04 9.28
C GLY A 242 15.38 -4.58 8.28
N ASP A 243 15.54 -3.90 7.14
CA ASP A 243 16.38 -4.33 6.01
C ASP A 243 16.12 -5.80 5.61
N LEU A 244 14.83 -6.14 5.48
CA LEU A 244 14.43 -7.52 5.17
C LEU A 244 14.30 -7.72 3.68
N ALA A 245 14.90 -8.80 3.18
CA ALA A 245 14.84 -9.18 1.77
C ALA A 245 13.46 -9.65 1.29
N LYS A 246 12.47 -9.81 2.19
CA LYS A 246 11.14 -10.34 1.87
C LYS A 246 10.06 -9.48 2.52
N PRO A 247 8.89 -9.35 1.89
CA PRO A 247 7.76 -8.66 2.49
C PRO A 247 7.31 -9.36 3.77
N VAL A 248 6.75 -8.57 4.68
CA VAL A 248 6.21 -9.06 5.95
C VAL A 248 4.69 -9.08 5.87
N VAL A 249 4.09 -10.23 6.17
CA VAL A 249 2.63 -10.44 6.21
C VAL A 249 2.20 -10.56 7.66
N ASP A 250 1.15 -9.83 8.04
CA ASP A 250 0.56 -9.93 9.37
C ASP A 250 -0.07 -11.32 9.59
N GLN A 251 0.42 -12.03 10.59
CA GLN A 251 -0.18 -13.25 11.14
C GLN A 251 -0.14 -13.22 12.68
N THR A 252 -0.19 -12.02 13.25
CA THR A 252 -0.13 -11.83 14.70
C THR A 252 -1.41 -12.29 15.39
N GLY A 253 -2.53 -12.30 14.66
CA GLY A 253 -3.87 -12.55 15.19
C GLY A 253 -4.43 -11.36 15.99
N LEU A 254 -3.74 -10.22 15.99
CA LEU A 254 -4.19 -8.99 16.61
C LEU A 254 -5.18 -8.25 15.68
N ALA A 255 -6.11 -7.51 16.28
CA ALA A 255 -7.10 -6.73 15.53
C ALA A 255 -7.16 -5.29 16.05
N GLY A 256 -7.52 -4.36 15.16
CA GLY A 256 -7.60 -2.95 15.48
C GLY A 256 -6.27 -2.20 15.37
N ASN A 257 -6.22 -1.05 16.02
CA ASN A 257 -5.09 -0.12 15.98
C ASN A 257 -4.25 -0.24 17.25
N TYR A 258 -2.95 -0.01 17.09
CA TYR A 258 -1.96 -0.19 18.15
C TYR A 258 -1.05 1.03 18.25
N ASP A 259 -0.58 1.24 19.47
CA ASP A 259 0.55 2.10 19.80
C ASP A 259 1.79 1.22 19.95
N PHE A 260 2.88 1.61 19.31
CA PHE A 260 4.17 0.94 19.51
C PHE A 260 5.33 1.92 19.52
N ALA A 261 6.40 1.53 20.20
CA ALA A 261 7.70 2.20 20.16
C ALA A 261 8.80 1.14 20.16
N MET A 262 9.71 1.19 19.20
CA MET A 262 10.76 0.19 19.05
C MET A 262 12.08 0.87 18.72
N GLU A 263 13.09 0.57 19.53
CA GLU A 263 14.45 1.07 19.34
C GLU A 263 15.41 -0.09 19.13
N PHE A 264 16.27 -0.01 18.11
CA PHE A 264 17.22 -1.07 17.78
C PHE A 264 18.45 -0.52 17.08
N THR A 265 19.54 -1.27 17.07
CA THR A 265 20.72 -0.95 16.25
C THR A 265 20.47 -1.43 14.82
N PRO A 266 20.35 -0.54 13.81
CA PRO A 266 20.16 -0.94 12.43
C PRO A 266 21.45 -1.54 11.87
N LYS A 267 21.31 -2.42 10.88
CA LYS A 267 22.46 -2.89 10.11
C LYS A 267 23.05 -1.70 9.35
N ARG A 268 24.33 -1.40 9.56
CA ARG A 268 25.00 -0.31 8.86
C ARG A 268 25.67 -0.82 7.59
N PRO A 269 25.72 0.01 6.53
CA PRO A 269 26.71 -0.18 5.48
C PRO A 269 28.11 -0.21 6.10
N ASP A 270 29.02 -0.99 5.52
CA ASP A 270 30.43 -0.95 5.94
C ASP A 270 30.95 0.49 5.88
N PRO A 271 31.75 0.93 6.86
CA PRO A 271 32.32 2.27 6.83
C PRO A 271 33.15 2.47 5.56
N ALA A 272 33.19 3.70 5.05
CA ALA A 272 34.16 4.07 4.02
C ALA A 272 35.59 3.74 4.53
N PRO A 273 36.51 3.33 3.64
CA PRO A 273 37.88 2.99 4.05
C PRO A 273 38.52 4.12 4.86
N GLY A 274 38.92 3.84 6.11
CA GLY A 274 39.56 4.79 7.01
C GLY A 274 38.64 5.45 8.05
N ALA A 275 37.33 5.19 8.05
CA ALA A 275 36.45 5.60 9.14
C ALA A 275 36.64 4.71 10.39
N PRO A 276 36.42 5.23 11.61
CA PRO A 276 36.45 4.43 12.84
C PRO A 276 35.52 3.23 12.70
N ALA A 277 36.03 2.04 13.06
CA ALA A 277 35.23 0.82 13.04
C ALA A 277 33.98 1.01 13.91
N PRO A 278 32.79 0.56 13.45
CA PRO A 278 31.60 0.58 14.27
C PRO A 278 31.83 -0.31 15.51
N PRO A 279 31.11 -0.05 16.62
CA PRO A 279 31.13 -0.93 17.79
C PRO A 279 30.93 -2.39 17.36
N SER A 280 31.72 -3.29 17.94
CA SER A 280 31.75 -4.71 17.57
C SER A 280 30.36 -5.37 17.66
N GLU A 281 29.97 -6.07 16.59
CA GLU A 281 28.75 -6.90 16.56
C GLU A 281 28.74 -7.94 17.68
N GLY A 282 27.59 -8.06 18.37
CA GLY A 282 27.31 -9.25 19.19
C GLY A 282 26.49 -9.06 20.47
N ALA A 283 26.29 -7.82 20.96
CA ALA A 283 25.63 -7.59 22.26
C ALA A 283 24.50 -6.53 22.26
N GLU A 284 24.29 -5.82 21.15
CA GLU A 284 23.28 -4.76 21.07
C GLU A 284 21.95 -5.28 20.50
N PRO A 285 20.80 -4.70 20.91
CA PRO A 285 19.49 -5.13 20.42
C PRO A 285 19.34 -4.82 18.93
N ASN A 286 19.70 -5.77 18.07
CA ASN A 286 19.43 -5.71 16.64
C ASN A 286 17.92 -5.78 16.35
N PHE A 287 17.53 -5.52 15.11
CA PHE A 287 16.12 -5.51 14.68
C PHE A 287 15.33 -6.75 15.13
N LEU A 288 15.83 -7.96 14.88
CA LEU A 288 15.11 -9.20 15.21
C LEU A 288 15.03 -9.43 16.72
N TYR A 289 16.04 -9.03 17.48
CA TYR A 289 16.02 -9.07 18.93
C TYR A 289 14.99 -8.09 19.50
N ALA A 290 14.98 -6.85 19.04
CA ALA A 290 14.03 -5.82 19.46
C ALA A 290 12.59 -6.20 19.12
N LEU A 291 12.35 -6.76 17.91
CA LEU A 291 11.04 -7.22 17.49
C LEU A 291 10.48 -8.29 18.44
N ARG A 292 11.32 -9.25 18.86
CA ARG A 292 10.93 -10.31 19.79
C ARG A 292 10.72 -9.82 21.22
N THR A 293 11.62 -8.96 21.72
CA THR A 293 11.66 -8.57 23.14
C THR A 293 10.78 -7.36 23.46
N GLN A 294 10.67 -6.40 22.54
CA GLN A 294 9.91 -5.16 22.73
C GLN A 294 8.48 -5.29 22.20
N LEU A 295 8.30 -5.86 21.01
CA LEU A 295 6.98 -5.99 20.39
C LEU A 295 6.35 -7.38 20.58
N GLY A 296 7.11 -8.37 21.05
CA GLY A 296 6.61 -9.73 21.23
C GLY A 296 6.31 -10.42 19.91
N ILE A 297 6.94 -9.99 18.81
CA ILE A 297 6.72 -10.52 17.46
C ILE A 297 7.96 -11.30 17.00
N LYS A 298 7.74 -12.42 16.32
CA LYS A 298 8.75 -13.18 15.59
C LYS A 298 8.41 -13.18 14.10
N LEU A 299 9.43 -13.35 13.27
CA LEU A 299 9.28 -13.53 11.83
C LEU A 299 9.57 -14.98 11.47
N GLU A 300 8.66 -15.60 10.73
CA GLU A 300 8.83 -16.96 10.20
C GLU A 300 8.81 -16.93 8.67
N ALA A 301 9.81 -17.54 8.04
CA ALA A 301 9.85 -17.63 6.59
C ALA A 301 8.76 -18.58 6.09
N GLN A 302 7.91 -18.12 5.19
CA GLN A 302 6.82 -18.91 4.61
C GLN A 302 6.65 -18.57 3.12
N LYS A 303 5.84 -19.37 2.41
CA LYS A 303 5.31 -19.01 1.09
C LYS A 303 3.82 -18.75 1.24
N GLN A 304 3.35 -17.59 0.83
CA GLN A 304 1.96 -17.19 0.94
C GLN A 304 1.49 -16.57 -0.38
N PRO A 305 0.19 -16.73 -0.75
CA PRO A 305 -0.40 -15.95 -1.82
C PRO A 305 -0.41 -14.48 -1.41
N VAL A 306 0.22 -13.62 -2.20
CA VAL A 306 0.25 -12.17 -2.03
C VAL A 306 -0.32 -11.53 -3.28
N GLU A 307 -1.14 -10.49 -3.10
CA GLU A 307 -1.62 -9.68 -4.22
C GLU A 307 -0.48 -8.82 -4.77
N VAL A 308 -0.20 -9.02 -6.05
CA VAL A 308 0.80 -8.26 -6.81
C VAL A 308 0.05 -7.36 -7.79
N LEU A 309 0.40 -6.08 -7.80
CA LEU A 309 -0.10 -5.14 -8.79
C LEU A 309 0.68 -5.31 -10.09
N LEU A 310 -0.03 -5.59 -11.18
CA LEU A 310 0.51 -5.77 -12.51
C LEU A 310 0.14 -4.61 -13.41
N LEU A 311 1.09 -4.23 -14.25
CA LEU A 311 0.91 -3.18 -15.24
C LEU A 311 0.40 -3.79 -16.55
N ASP A 312 -0.77 -3.36 -16.99
CA ASP A 312 -1.34 -3.76 -18.29
C ASP A 312 -0.89 -2.81 -19.40
N ARG A 313 -0.98 -1.51 -19.13
CA ARG A 313 -0.53 -0.46 -20.05
C ARG A 313 -0.23 0.83 -19.31
N ILE A 314 0.69 1.60 -19.87
CA ILE A 314 0.95 2.98 -19.48
C ILE A 314 1.54 3.74 -20.66
N GLU A 315 1.08 4.96 -20.86
CA GLU A 315 1.52 5.85 -21.92
C GLU A 315 2.23 7.05 -21.30
N ARG A 316 3.19 7.62 -22.04
CA ARG A 316 3.76 8.91 -21.64
C ARG A 316 2.68 9.99 -21.75
N LEU A 317 2.85 11.07 -20.99
CA LEU A 317 1.97 12.23 -21.09
C LEU A 317 1.94 12.70 -22.55
N SER A 318 0.76 12.78 -23.14
CA SER A 318 0.60 13.36 -24.48
C SER A 318 0.92 14.85 -24.43
N GLU A 319 1.68 15.33 -25.42
CA GLU A 319 1.86 16.77 -25.63
C GLU A 319 0.48 17.38 -25.89
N ASN A 320 0.07 18.35 -25.05
CA ASN A 320 -1.07 19.23 -25.31
C ASN A 320 -0.55 20.62 -25.66
#